data_AF-A0A7T4UP67-F1
#
_entry.id   AF-A0A7T4UP67-F1
#
_cell.length_a   1.000
_cell.length_b   1.000
_cell.length_c   1.000
_cell.angle_alpha   90.00
_cell.angle_beta   90.00
_cell.angle_gamma   90.00
#
_symmetry.space_group_name_H-M   'P 1'
#
loop_
_entity.id
_entity.type
_entity.pdbx_description
1 polymer ?
#
loop_
_entity_poly.entity_id
_entity_poly.type
_entity_poly.pdbx_seq_one_letter_code
_entity_poly.pdbx_strand_id
1 'polypeptide(L)'
;MPGIWPCVSIDDEHYDDGGIRSGEKADFAKGTKNVLIISPAGVDNPALPRSNLRDEIALLESTGSMVTLISPDASSKTAMGKIPLVPSKRAAAAKSGFEQGCRFTSTVMTSIWVETFPR
;
A
#
# COMPACT_ATOMS: atom_id res chain seq x y z
N MET A 1 8.48 -12.68 4.63
CA MET A 1 8.07 -12.55 6.04
C MET A 1 8.70 -13.63 6.92
N PRO A 2 9.34 -13.27 8.05
CA PRO A 2 9.79 -14.21 9.07
C PRO A 2 8.69 -15.18 9.48
N GLY A 3 9.04 -16.46 9.66
CA GLY A 3 8.11 -17.54 9.97
C GLY A 3 7.39 -18.16 8.76
N ILE A 4 7.48 -17.56 7.57
CA ILE A 4 6.96 -18.15 6.32
C ILE A 4 8.09 -18.37 5.30
N TRP A 5 8.98 -17.39 5.14
CA TRP A 5 10.15 -17.48 4.26
C TRP A 5 11.43 -17.22 5.06
N PRO A 6 12.54 -17.94 4.76
CA PRO A 6 13.83 -17.67 5.38
C PRO A 6 14.41 -16.33 4.91
N CYS A 7 15.36 -15.77 5.67
CA CYS A 7 16.18 -14.66 5.20
C CYS A 7 16.90 -15.04 3.90
N VAL A 8 17.06 -14.08 3.01
CA VAL A 8 17.80 -14.25 1.75
C VAL A 8 19.20 -13.65 1.93
N SER A 9 20.23 -14.32 1.42
CA SER A 9 21.60 -13.79 1.45
C SER A 9 21.94 -13.13 0.12
N ILE A 10 22.48 -11.91 0.16
CA ILE A 10 22.97 -11.14 -1.00
C ILE A 10 24.28 -10.48 -0.56
N ASP A 11 25.37 -10.70 -1.30
CA ASP A 11 26.71 -10.15 -0.98
C ASP A 11 27.14 -10.32 0.49
N ASP A 12 26.99 -11.55 1.01
CA ASP A 12 27.28 -11.93 2.41
C ASP A 12 26.44 -11.22 3.49
N GLU A 13 25.42 -10.45 3.11
CA GLU A 13 24.45 -9.84 4.01
C GLU A 13 23.09 -10.57 3.98
N HIS A 14 22.40 -10.58 5.13
CA HIS A 14 21.10 -11.22 5.28
C HIS A 14 19.96 -10.21 5.23
N TYR A 15 19.01 -10.48 4.34
CA TYR A 15 17.85 -9.64 4.08
C TYR A 15 16.56 -10.35 4.47
N ASP A 16 15.73 -9.61 5.20
CA ASP A 16 14.36 -9.97 5.50
C ASP A 16 13.37 -9.22 4.62
N ASP A 17 12.11 -9.60 4.76
CA ASP A 17 11.00 -8.90 4.14
C ASP A 17 10.91 -7.46 4.64
N GLY A 18 11.02 -6.51 3.71
CA GLY A 18 10.97 -5.09 4.05
C GLY A 18 9.65 -4.64 4.67
N GLY A 19 8.58 -5.43 4.53
CA GLY A 19 7.30 -5.22 5.21
C GLY A 19 7.42 -5.25 6.74
N ILE A 20 8.47 -5.87 7.28
CA ILE A 20 8.73 -5.92 8.74
C ILE A 20 9.04 -4.55 9.34
N ARG A 21 9.64 -3.65 8.56
CA ARG A 21 9.83 -2.25 8.98
C ARG A 21 8.53 -1.46 8.85
N SER A 22 7.91 -1.55 7.67
CA SER A 22 6.71 -0.81 7.27
C SER A 22 6.06 -1.50 6.08
N GLY A 23 4.73 -1.60 6.10
CA GLY A 23 3.95 -2.26 5.05
C GLY A 23 4.01 -1.52 3.71
N GLU A 24 3.80 -0.21 3.74
CA GLU A 24 3.77 0.64 2.55
C GLU A 24 5.05 1.42 2.33
N LYS A 25 5.86 1.64 3.38
CA LYS A 25 7.05 2.51 3.37
C LYS A 25 6.75 3.89 2.80
N ALA A 26 5.58 4.44 3.12
CA ALA A 26 5.08 5.69 2.55
C ALA A 26 6.01 6.86 2.88
N ASP A 27 6.72 6.79 4.00
CA ASP A 27 7.73 7.77 4.40
C ASP A 27 8.86 7.97 3.36
N PHE A 28 9.10 7.01 2.46
CA PHE A 28 10.09 7.15 1.39
C PHE A 28 9.68 8.15 0.31
N ALA A 29 8.40 8.55 0.26
CA ALA A 29 7.90 9.55 -0.67
C ALA A 29 8.14 11.00 -0.20
N LYS A 30 8.83 11.21 0.93
CA LYS A 30 9.20 12.54 1.44
C LYS A 30 9.80 13.42 0.33
N GLY A 31 9.33 14.66 0.25
CA GLY A 31 9.71 15.62 -0.81
C GLY A 31 8.86 15.54 -2.08
N THR A 32 7.92 14.60 -2.17
CA THR A 32 6.97 14.52 -3.29
C THR A 32 5.72 15.35 -3.02
N LYS A 33 5.24 16.12 -4.00
CA LYS A 33 4.02 16.95 -3.87
C LYS A 33 2.75 16.11 -3.74
N ASN A 34 2.57 15.10 -4.58
CA ASN A 34 1.38 14.24 -4.60
C ASN A 34 1.80 12.78 -4.35
N VAL A 35 1.19 12.12 -3.37
CA VAL A 35 1.52 10.73 -3.00
C VAL A 35 0.26 9.86 -3.06
N LEU A 36 0.30 8.81 -3.87
CA LEU A 36 -0.71 7.76 -3.88
C LEU A 36 -0.22 6.55 -3.09
N ILE A 37 -0.95 6.20 -2.05
CA ILE A 37 -0.69 5.02 -1.24
C ILE A 37 -1.76 3.99 -1.57
N ILE A 38 -1.34 2.78 -1.94
CA ILE A 38 -2.23 1.62 -2.08
C ILE A 38 -1.90 0.69 -0.92
N SER A 39 -2.84 0.53 0.02
CA SER A 39 -2.66 -0.28 1.22
C SER A 39 -3.66 -1.45 1.21
N PRO A 40 -3.28 -2.64 0.70
CA PRO A 40 -4.15 -3.82 0.63
C PRO A 40 -4.56 -4.36 2.01
N ALA A 41 -3.79 -4.07 3.06
CA ALA A 41 -4.10 -4.45 4.42
C ALA A 41 -4.88 -3.37 5.20
N GLY A 42 -4.98 -2.16 4.63
CA GLY A 42 -5.56 -0.99 5.28
C GLY A 42 -4.66 -0.37 6.34
N VAL A 43 -5.08 0.81 6.80
CA VAL A 43 -4.32 1.69 7.71
C VAL A 43 -4.05 1.09 9.09
N ASP A 44 -4.94 0.21 9.55
CA ASP A 44 -4.96 -0.34 10.90
C ASP A 44 -4.39 -1.75 10.99
N ASN A 45 -3.50 -2.16 10.09
CA ASN A 45 -3.06 -3.55 10.05
C ASN A 45 -2.27 -3.94 11.32
N PRO A 46 -2.85 -4.75 12.24
CA PRO A 46 -2.20 -5.08 13.50
C PRO A 46 -1.03 -6.07 13.32
N ALA A 47 -0.87 -6.65 12.12
CA ALA A 47 0.18 -7.61 11.83
C ALA A 47 1.57 -6.96 11.63
N LEU A 48 1.66 -5.63 11.51
CA LEU A 48 2.90 -4.89 11.30
C LEU A 48 3.16 -3.96 12.49
N PRO A 49 3.85 -4.42 13.55
CA PRO A 49 3.92 -3.72 14.83
C PRO A 49 4.92 -2.54 14.85
N ARG A 50 5.76 -2.37 13.83
CA ARG A 50 6.89 -1.42 13.85
C ARG A 50 6.64 -0.08 13.18
N SER A 51 5.66 0.02 12.28
CA SER A 51 5.21 1.31 11.75
C SER A 51 3.70 1.33 11.57
N ASN A 52 3.13 2.51 11.80
CA ASN A 52 1.71 2.77 11.59
C ASN A 52 1.60 3.63 10.33
N LEU A 53 0.83 3.17 9.34
CA LEU A 53 0.60 3.90 8.11
C LEU A 53 0.05 5.31 8.38
N ARG A 54 -0.70 5.52 9.48
CA ARG A 54 -1.14 6.87 9.89
C ARG A 54 0.01 7.81 10.16
N ASP A 55 1.05 7.34 10.83
CA ASP A 55 2.19 8.17 11.20
C ASP A 55 3.00 8.54 9.96
N GLU A 56 3.11 7.62 9.00
CA GLU A 56 3.76 7.88 7.71
C GLU A 56 2.95 8.88 6.86
N ILE A 57 1.62 8.75 6.83
CA ILE A 57 0.73 9.71 6.17
C ILE A 57 0.86 11.09 6.83
N ALA A 58 0.77 11.15 8.16
CA ALA A 58 0.88 12.40 8.92
C ALA A 58 2.25 13.08 8.69
N LEU A 59 3.32 12.29 8.62
CA LEU A 59 4.66 12.80 8.27
C LEU A 59 4.65 13.45 6.89
N LEU A 60 4.14 12.75 5.86
CA LEU A 60 4.07 13.27 4.50
C LEU A 60 3.27 14.57 4.44
N GLU A 61 2.07 14.58 5.02
CA GLU A 61 1.19 15.76 5.07
C GLU A 61 1.85 16.94 5.81
N SER A 62 2.54 16.68 6.93
CA SER A 62 3.28 17.72 7.67
C SER A 62 4.43 18.34 6.86
N THR A 63 4.96 17.60 5.88
CA THR A 63 6.02 18.07 4.98
C THR A 63 5.49 18.65 3.67
N GLY A 64 4.17 18.83 3.54
CA GLY A 64 3.52 19.48 2.40
C GLY A 64 3.10 18.53 1.28
N SER A 65 3.15 17.22 1.49
CA SER A 65 2.62 16.25 0.51
C SER A 65 1.08 16.18 0.61
N MET A 66 0.42 16.13 -0.54
CA MET A 66 -0.98 15.74 -0.66
C MET A 66 -1.07 14.22 -0.80
N VAL A 67 -1.66 13.56 0.20
CA VAL A 67 -1.75 12.10 0.24
C VAL A 67 -3.13 11.62 -0.18
N THR A 68 -3.18 10.69 -1.13
CA THR A 68 -4.38 9.93 -1.47
C THR A 68 -4.15 8.47 -1.10
N LEU A 69 -5.00 7.95 -0.22
CA LEU A 69 -4.94 6.57 0.23
C LEU A 69 -6.05 5.73 -0.41
N ILE A 70 -5.69 4.59 -0.99
CA ILE A 70 -6.60 3.54 -1.42
C ILE A 70 -6.44 2.35 -0.48
N SER A 71 -7.47 2.10 0.32
CA SER A 71 -7.62 0.88 1.12
C SER A 71 -8.66 -0.05 0.47
N PRO A 72 -8.61 -1.37 0.69
CA PRO A 72 -9.58 -2.29 0.10
C PRO A 72 -11.01 -1.97 0.56
N ASP A 73 -11.93 -1.90 -0.38
CA ASP A 73 -13.36 -1.80 -0.07
C ASP A 73 -13.93 -3.14 0.45
N ALA A 74 -15.20 -3.17 0.79
CA ALA A 74 -15.85 -4.37 1.32
C ALA A 74 -15.83 -5.56 0.35
N SER A 75 -15.94 -5.31 -0.96
CA SER A 75 -15.89 -6.35 -2.00
C SER A 75 -14.49 -6.94 -2.09
N SER A 76 -13.48 -6.06 -2.14
CA SER A 76 -12.06 -6.43 -2.16
C SER A 76 -11.68 -7.24 -0.92
N LYS A 77 -12.08 -6.78 0.28
CA LYS A 77 -11.85 -7.51 1.55
C LYS A 77 -12.48 -8.90 1.53
N THR A 78 -13.70 -9.03 1.01
CA THR A 78 -14.40 -10.31 0.90
C THR A 78 -13.69 -11.25 -0.08
N ALA A 79 -13.26 -10.74 -1.22
CA ALA A 79 -12.55 -11.49 -2.25
C ALA A 79 -11.18 -11.99 -1.77
N MET A 80 -10.43 -11.15 -1.02
CA MET A 80 -9.15 -11.52 -0.40
C MET A 80 -9.33 -12.57 0.70
N GLY A 81 -10.39 -12.44 1.51
CA GLY A 81 -10.59 -13.27 2.69
C GLY A 81 -9.63 -12.91 3.82
N LYS A 82 -9.68 -13.69 4.91
CA LYS A 82 -8.90 -13.42 6.13
C LYS A 82 -7.45 -13.90 6.07
N ILE A 83 -7.17 -14.92 5.26
CA ILE A 83 -5.85 -15.54 5.15
C ILE A 83 -5.27 -15.14 3.78
N PRO A 84 -4.30 -14.21 3.73
CA PRO A 84 -3.81 -13.64 2.48
C PRO A 84 -3.06 -14.65 1.58
N LEU A 85 -2.63 -15.79 2.14
CA LEU A 85 -1.81 -16.78 1.45
C LEU A 85 -2.61 -17.93 0.82
N VAL A 86 -3.94 -17.85 0.78
CA VAL A 86 -4.78 -18.89 0.16
C VAL A 86 -4.75 -18.76 -1.37
N PRO A 87 -4.14 -19.69 -2.13
CA PRO A 87 -3.93 -19.50 -3.57
C PRO A 87 -5.23 -19.40 -4.37
N SER A 88 -6.30 -20.08 -3.93
CA SER A 88 -7.60 -20.06 -4.59
C SER A 88 -8.29 -18.69 -4.54
N LYS A 89 -7.85 -17.78 -3.65
CA LYS A 89 -8.38 -16.41 -3.54
C LYS A 89 -7.74 -15.42 -4.51
N ARG A 90 -6.56 -15.74 -5.05
CA ARG A 90 -5.74 -14.84 -5.87
C ARG A 90 -6.52 -14.18 -7.02
N ALA A 91 -7.25 -14.96 -7.81
CA ALA A 91 -7.95 -14.46 -8.99
C ALA A 91 -9.11 -13.52 -8.61
N ALA A 92 -9.89 -13.89 -7.60
CA ALA A 92 -11.01 -13.08 -7.11
C ALA A 92 -10.51 -11.75 -6.51
N ALA A 93 -9.44 -11.80 -5.70
CA ALA A 93 -8.81 -10.62 -5.13
C ALA A 93 -8.30 -9.65 -6.21
N ALA A 94 -7.59 -10.16 -7.22
CA ALA A 94 -7.08 -9.36 -8.33
C ALA A 94 -8.20 -8.68 -9.14
N LYS A 95 -9.27 -9.43 -9.46
CA LYS A 95 -10.44 -8.89 -10.17
C LYS A 95 -11.14 -7.79 -9.37
N SER A 96 -11.37 -8.02 -8.09
CA SER A 96 -12.04 -7.05 -7.22
C SER A 96 -11.21 -5.77 -7.04
N GLY A 97 -9.88 -5.92 -6.87
CA GLY A 97 -8.95 -4.80 -6.81
C GLY A 97 -8.89 -3.99 -8.12
N PHE A 98 -8.94 -4.66 -9.28
CA PHE A 98 -9.02 -3.99 -10.58
C PHE A 98 -10.32 -3.17 -10.71
N GLU A 99 -11.46 -3.79 -10.42
CA GLU A 99 -12.76 -3.11 -10.47
C GLU A 99 -12.82 -1.92 -9.49
N GLN A 100 -12.23 -2.06 -8.30
CA GLN A 100 -12.06 -0.97 -7.35
C GLN A 100 -11.20 0.15 -7.96
N GLY A 101 -10.03 -0.18 -8.51
CA GLY A 101 -9.14 0.78 -9.16
C GLY A 101 -9.84 1.59 -10.25
N CYS A 102 -10.64 0.93 -11.10
CA CYS A 102 -11.43 1.62 -12.13
C CYS A 102 -12.38 2.68 -11.54
N ARG A 103 -13.01 2.41 -10.39
CA ARG A 103 -13.88 3.37 -9.69
C ARG A 103 -13.12 4.56 -9.11
N PHE A 104 -11.85 4.38 -8.71
CA PHE A 104 -11.02 5.43 -8.14
C PHE A 104 -10.32 6.30 -9.20
N THR A 105 -10.36 5.92 -10.48
CA THR A 105 -9.64 6.61 -11.58
C THR A 105 -9.84 8.11 -11.56
N SER A 106 -11.09 8.60 -11.49
CA SER A 106 -11.37 10.05 -11.47
C SER A 106 -10.76 10.75 -10.26
N THR A 107 -10.89 10.15 -9.07
CA THR A 107 -10.29 10.68 -7.82
C THR A 107 -8.78 10.76 -7.90
N VAL A 108 -8.13 9.72 -8.43
CA VAL A 108 -6.67 9.64 -8.60
C VAL A 108 -6.19 10.64 -9.66
N MET A 109 -6.91 10.78 -10.77
CA MET A 109 -6.63 11.77 -11.81
C MET A 109 -6.69 13.20 -11.25
N THR A 110 -7.70 13.53 -10.45
CA THR A 110 -7.83 14.86 -9.85
C THR A 110 -6.80 15.14 -8.75
N SER A 111 -6.42 14.14 -7.97
CA SER A 111 -5.52 14.34 -6.82
C SER A 111 -4.03 14.36 -7.16
N ILE A 112 -3.62 13.71 -8.27
CA ILE A 112 -2.20 13.55 -8.61
C ILE A 112 -1.82 14.31 -9.87
N TRP A 113 -2.71 14.36 -10.87
CA TRP A 113 -2.35 14.64 -12.26
C TRP A 113 -2.86 15.99 -12.80
N VAL A 114 -3.34 16.90 -11.94
CA VAL A 114 -4.01 18.15 -12.39
C VAL A 114 -3.06 19.25 -12.89
N GLU A 115 -1.73 19.11 -12.77
CA GLU A 115 -0.79 20.15 -13.23
C GLU A 115 0.26 19.73 -14.27
N THR A 116 0.33 18.47 -14.70
CA THR A 116 1.56 17.97 -15.38
C THR A 116 1.47 17.79 -16.90
N PHE A 117 0.32 18.01 -17.55
CA PHE A 117 0.25 18.00 -19.02
C PHE A 117 -0.65 19.13 -19.54
N PRO A 118 -0.13 20.04 -20.38
CA PRO A 118 -0.99 20.94 -21.14
C PRO A 118 -1.92 20.09 -22.01
N ARG A 119 -3.21 20.47 -22.04
CA ARG A 119 -4.21 19.92 -22.95
C ARG A 119 -3.86 20.18 -24.41
#